data_AF-A0A2T1N822-F1
#
_entry.id   AF-A0A2T1N822-F1
#
_cell.length_a   1.000
_cell.length_b   1.000
_cell.length_c   1.000
_cell.angle_alpha   90.00
_cell.angle_beta   90.00
_cell.angle_gamma   90.00
#
_symmetry.space_group_name_H-M   'P 1'
#
loop_
_entity.id
_entity.type
_entity.pdbx_description
1 polymer ?
#
loop_
_entity_poly.entity_id
_entity_poly.type
_entity_poly.pdbx_seq_one_letter_code
_entity_poly.pdbx_strand_id
1 'polypeptide(L)' 'MSTKRTNKDVLVLGLKRLAIAIVLLFAGPTLLYVVVSNKEKPFYIPLLIISLLICALAIYFIFKGIKTLISSVFD' A
#
# COMPACT_ATOMS: atom_id res chain seq x y z
N MET A 1 29.49 -23.88 9.28
CA MET A 1 28.82 -22.89 8.39
C MET A 1 28.20 -21.80 9.27
N SER A 2 28.59 -20.54 9.09
CA SER A 2 27.91 -19.41 9.74
C SER A 2 26.56 -19.22 9.03
N THR A 3 25.46 -19.42 9.74
CA THR A 3 24.11 -19.22 9.19
C THR A 3 23.92 -17.75 8.81
N LYS A 4 23.60 -17.43 7.54
CA LYS A 4 23.12 -16.10 7.16
C LYS A 4 21.92 -15.77 8.06
N ARG A 5 22.03 -14.69 8.84
CA ARG A 5 20.94 -14.21 9.69
C ARG A 5 20.18 -13.13 8.93
N THR A 6 18.85 -13.25 8.89
CA THR A 6 17.93 -12.24 8.35
C THR A 6 18.26 -10.85 8.86
N ASN A 7 18.32 -9.87 7.95
CA ASN A 7 18.50 -8.48 8.34
C ASN A 7 17.19 -7.91 8.91
N LYS A 8 17.12 -7.84 10.25
CA LYS A 8 15.91 -7.42 10.97
C LYS A 8 15.48 -5.99 10.65
N ASP A 9 16.41 -5.09 10.36
CA ASP A 9 16.09 -3.69 10.05
C ASP A 9 15.36 -3.58 8.71
N VAL A 10 15.84 -4.32 7.70
CA VAL A 10 15.21 -4.39 6.38
C VAL A 10 13.87 -5.13 6.46
N LEU A 11 13.78 -6.17 7.30
CA LEU A 11 12.53 -6.90 7.55
C LEU A 11 11.45 -5.97 8.12
N VAL A 12 11.78 -5.21 9.16
CA VAL A 12 10.86 -4.24 9.78
C VAL A 12 10.45 -3.15 8.78
N LEU A 13 11.38 -2.69 7.93
CA LEU A 13 11.05 -1.74 6.87
C LEU A 13 10.05 -2.31 5.86
N GLY A 14 10.22 -3.58 5.46
CA GLY A 14 9.28 -4.29 4.60
C GLY A 14 7.90 -4.42 5.23
N LEU A 15 7.84 -4.80 6.51
CA LEU A 15 6.58 -4.89 7.28
C LEU A 15 5.88 -3.54 7.39
N LYS A 16 6.60 -2.46 7.67
CA LYS A 16 6.03 -1.10 7.72
C LYS A 16 5.41 -0.69 6.38
N ARG A 17 6.08 -1.00 5.26
CA ARG A 17 5.57 -0.72 3.91
C ARG A 17 4.28 -1.51 3.63
N LEU A 18 4.20 -2.77 4.06
CA LEU A 18 2.98 -3.57 3.95
C LEU A 18 1.86 -3.09 4.87
N ALA A 19 2.16 -2.68 6.10
CA ALA A 19 1.16 -2.10 7.01
C ALA A 19 0.52 -0.86 6.41
N ILE A 20 1.32 0.02 5.80
CA ILE A 20 0.83 1.18 5.03
C ILE A 20 -0.07 0.70 3.88
N ALA A 21 0.39 -0.28 3.10
CA ALA A 21 -0.39 -0.82 1.98
C ALA A 21 -1.77 -1.35 2.42
N ILE A 22 -1.86 -2.04 3.56
CA ILE A 22 -3.11 -2.53 4.13
C ILE A 22 -4.07 -1.38 4.41
N VAL A 23 -3.60 -0.30 5.05
CA VAL A 23 -4.45 0.88 5.30
C VAL A 23 -4.96 1.48 3.99
N LEU A 24 -4.09 1.63 2.97
CA LEU A 24 -4.51 2.13 1.65
C LEU A 24 -5.49 1.19 0.94
N LEU A 25 -5.35 -0.14 1.09
CA LEU A 25 -6.24 -1.14 0.51
C LEU A 25 -7.67 -1.05 1.05
N PHE A 26 -7.85 -0.60 2.29
CA PHE A 26 -9.19 -0.31 2.82
C PHE A 26 -9.64 1.10 2.45
N ALA A 27 -8.77 2.11 2.60
CA ALA A 27 -9.10 3.51 2.39
C ALA A 27 -9.47 3.82 0.93
N GLY A 28 -8.70 3.33 -0.04
CA GLY A 28 -8.91 3.61 -1.47
C GLY A 28 -10.27 3.14 -1.98
N PRO A 29 -10.58 1.82 -1.89
CA PRO A 29 -11.86 1.28 -2.31
C PRO A 29 -13.05 1.85 -1.53
N THR A 30 -12.90 2.09 -0.22
CA THR A 30 -13.96 2.71 0.59
C THR A 30 -14.25 4.13 0.10
N LEU A 31 -13.22 4.94 -0.12
CA LEU A 31 -13.39 6.29 -0.66
C LEU A 31 -13.97 6.26 -2.07
N LEU A 32 -13.49 5.35 -2.93
CA LEU A 32 -14.02 5.15 -4.29
C LEU A 32 -15.51 4.82 -4.25
N TYR A 33 -15.95 3.92 -3.37
CA TYR A 33 -17.35 3.58 -3.17
C TYR A 33 -18.16 4.81 -2.77
N VAL A 34 -17.72 5.55 -1.76
CA VAL A 34 -18.42 6.77 -1.30
C VAL A 34 -18.54 7.80 -2.42
N VAL A 35 -17.49 8.02 -3.21
CA VAL A 35 -17.50 8.97 -4.32
C VAL A 35 -18.43 8.53 -5.44
N VAL A 36 -18.33 7.27 -5.88
CA VAL A 36 -19.14 6.71 -6.97
C VAL A 36 -20.62 6.63 -6.60
N SER A 37 -20.96 6.42 -5.34
CA SER A 37 -22.34 6.44 -4.84
C SER A 37 -22.93 7.84 -4.70
N ASN A 38 -22.11 8.91 -4.74
CA ASN A 38 -22.55 10.29 -4.51
C ASN A 38 -22.13 11.24 -5.65
N LYS A 39 -22.56 10.92 -6.88
CA LYS A 39 -22.12 11.59 -8.12
C LYS A 39 -22.51 13.06 -8.24
N GLU A 40 -23.50 13.52 -7.48
CA GLU A 40 -24.06 14.87 -7.60
C GLU A 40 -23.26 15.94 -6.83
N LYS A 41 -22.15 15.56 -6.18
CA LYS A 41 -21.31 16.50 -5.43
C LYS A 41 -20.37 17.28 -6.36
N PRO A 42 -20.15 18.60 -6.13
CA PRO A 42 -19.26 19.42 -6.95
C PRO A 42 -17.82 18.87 -7.05
N PHE A 43 -17.36 18.16 -6.03
CA PHE A 43 -16.02 17.58 -5.95
C PHE A 43 -15.94 16.12 -6.42
N TYR A 44 -16.93 15.62 -7.14
CA TYR A 44 -16.96 14.23 -7.62
C TYR A 44 -15.70 13.87 -8.43
N ILE A 45 -15.38 14.63 -9.48
CA ILE A 45 -14.23 14.33 -10.36
C ILE A 45 -12.90 14.40 -9.59
N PRO A 46 -12.59 15.45 -8.80
CA PRO A 46 -11.38 15.48 -7.99
C PRO A 46 -11.25 14.30 -7.01
N LEU A 47 -12.32 13.97 -6.27
CA LEU A 47 -12.29 12.88 -5.29
C LEU A 47 -12.18 11.51 -5.97
N LEU A 48 -12.76 11.34 -7.15
CA LEU A 48 -12.63 10.13 -7.95
C LEU A 48 -11.16 9.90 -8.32
N ILE A 49 -10.47 10.93 -8.81
CA ILE A 49 -9.04 10.86 -9.13
C ILE A 49 -8.22 10.51 -7.87
N ILE A 50 -8.49 11.17 -6.74
CA ILE A 50 -7.80 10.88 -5.47
C ILE A 50 -7.98 9.42 -5.05
N SER A 51 -9.20 8.90 -5.11
CA SER A 51 -9.47 7.50 -4.73
C SER A 51 -8.72 6.49 -5.61
N LEU A 52 -8.63 6.74 -6.93
CA LEU A 52 -7.86 5.91 -7.85
C LEU A 52 -6.35 6.00 -7.58
N LEU A 53 -5.83 7.19 -7.26
CA LEU A 53 -4.43 7.36 -6.87
C LEU A 53 -4.10 6.62 -5.57
N ILE A 54 -5.01 6.64 -4.58
CA ILE A 54 -4.84 5.87 -3.34
C ILE A 54 -4.79 4.36 -3.64
N CYS A 55 -5.67 3.86 -4.51
CA CYS A 55 -5.61 2.45 -4.94
C CYS A 55 -4.30 2.11 -5.66
N ALA A 56 -3.84 2.97 -6.57
CA ALA A 56 -2.56 2.77 -7.27
C ALA A 56 -1.36 2.79 -6.30
N LEU A 57 -1.38 3.70 -5.32
CA LEU A 57 -0.37 3.76 -4.26
C LEU A 57 -0.40 2.50 -3.39
N ALA A 58 -1.58 1.97 -3.07
CA ALA A 58 -1.71 0.72 -2.33
C ALA A 58 -0.93 -0.40 -3.04
N ILE A 59 -1.21 -0.58 -4.34
CA ILE A 59 -0.54 -1.59 -5.19
C ILE A 59 0.97 -1.37 -5.19
N TYR A 60 1.44 -0.12 -5.36
CA TYR A 60 2.86 0.20 -5.31
C TYR A 60 3.51 -0.21 -3.97
N PHE A 61 2.88 0.09 -2.84
CA PHE A 61 3.40 -0.26 -1.52
C PHE A 61 3.39 -1.77 -1.26
N ILE A 62 2.43 -2.53 -1.81
CA ILE A 62 2.43 -4.00 -1.76
C ILE A 62 3.69 -4.54 -2.43
N PHE A 63 3.91 -4.20 -3.70
CA PHE A 63 5.08 -4.70 -4.44
C PHE A 63 6.39 -4.30 -3.79
N LYS A 64 6.51 -3.03 -3.39
CA LYS A 64 7.71 -2.52 -2.72
C LYS A 64 7.93 -3.18 -1.37
N GLY A 65 6.88 -3.39 -0.59
CA GLY A 65 6.92 -4.05 0.72
C GLY A 65 7.37 -5.51 0.61
N ILE A 66 6.72 -6.29 -0.27
CA ILE A 66 7.09 -7.69 -0.53
C ILE A 66 8.55 -7.80 -0.99
N LYS A 67 8.97 -6.98 -1.96
CA LYS A 67 10.36 -6.98 -2.45
C LYS A 67 11.37 -6.70 -1.31
N THR A 68 11.04 -5.77 -0.42
CA THR A 68 11.90 -5.43 0.73
C THR A 68 11.96 -6.57 1.74
N LEU A 69 10.83 -7.23 2.01
CA LEU A 69 10.79 -8.41 2.89
C LEU A 69 11.63 -9.56 2.34
N ILE A 70 11.47 -9.89 1.06
CA ILE A 70 12.22 -10.97 0.43
C ILE A 70 13.73 -10.67 0.49
N SER A 71 14.13 -9.45 0.12
CA SER A 71 15.52 -9.01 0.25
C SER A 71 16.05 -9.17 1.68
N SER A 72 15.27 -8.85 2.72
CA SER A 72 15.71 -9.01 4.12
C SER A 72 16.02 -10.45 4.55
N VAL A 73 15.39 -11.44 3.90
CA VAL A 73 15.50 -12.86 4.25
C VAL A 73 16.59 -13.54 3.43
N PHE A 74 16.77 -13.15 2.17
CA PHE A 74 17.65 -13.84 1.22
C PHE A 74 18.99 -13.14 0.99
N ASP A 75 19.10 -11.85 1.30
CA ASP A 75 20.37 -11.10 1.29
C ASP A 75 21.12 -11.26 2.61
#